data_AF-X1FY68-F1
#
_entry.id   AF-X1FY68-F1
#
_cell.length_a   1.000
_cell.length_b   1.000
_cell.length_c   1.000
_cell.angle_alpha   90.00
_cell.angle_beta   90.00
_cell.angle_gamma   90.00
#
_symmetry.space_group_name_H-M   'P 1'
#
loop_
_entity.id
_entity.type
_entity.pdbx_description
1 polymer ?
#
loop_
_entity_poly.entity_id
_entity_poly.type
_entity_poly.pdbx_seq_one_letter_code
_entity_poly.pdbx_strand_id
1 'polypeptide(L)'
;MKKIRLGIFKYSCCAGCQFQFFFFQEHVLETLGVVDIIYCKMGTSGGVKEGPFEVALIEGAITESWQVDFNSRLPFHPGQIIYGYNFFTHTFLLLCETRSWDWQIE
;
A
#
# COMPACT_ATOMS: atom_id res chain seq x y z
N MET A 1 4.58 15.86 16.19
CA MET A 1 3.33 15.21 15.70
C MET A 1 3.54 13.71 15.67
N LYS A 2 2.50 12.91 15.89
CA LYS A 2 2.56 11.44 15.73
C LYS A 2 2.70 11.14 14.23
N LYS A 3 3.71 10.35 13.85
CA LYS A 3 3.87 9.90 12.46
C LYS A 3 2.85 8.82 12.13
N ILE A 4 2.32 8.86 10.91
CA ILE A 4 1.37 7.88 10.38
C ILE A 4 2.14 6.60 10.04
N ARG A 5 1.76 5.46 10.64
CA ARG A 5 2.37 4.17 10.38
C ARG A 5 1.93 3.63 9.02
N LEU A 6 2.84 3.58 8.05
CA LEU A 6 2.58 3.27 6.65
C LEU A 6 3.15 1.89 6.26
N GLY A 7 2.30 1.04 5.69
CA GLY A 7 2.71 -0.18 4.99
C GLY A 7 2.59 -0.01 3.48
N ILE A 8 3.61 -0.41 2.72
CA ILE A 8 3.65 -0.36 1.26
C ILE A 8 3.85 -1.77 0.71
N PHE A 9 2.86 -2.26 -0.01
CA PHE A 9 2.81 -3.62 -0.54
C PHE A 9 2.79 -3.60 -2.06
N LYS A 10 3.45 -4.57 -2.67
CA LYS A 10 3.56 -4.72 -4.12
C LYS A 10 3.07 -6.09 -4.54
N TYR A 11 2.14 -6.13 -5.48
CA TYR A 11 1.73 -7.31 -6.22
C TYR A 11 2.22 -7.23 -7.67
N SER A 12 1.37 -7.60 -8.62
CA SER A 12 1.72 -7.70 -10.04
C SER A 12 1.68 -6.32 -10.70
N CYS A 13 2.84 -5.67 -10.75
CA CYS A 13 3.10 -4.38 -11.41
C CYS A 13 4.61 -4.09 -11.59
N CYS A 14 4.93 -2.96 -12.23
CA CYS A 14 6.29 -2.48 -12.52
C CYS A 14 6.97 -1.70 -11.37
N ALA A 15 6.32 -1.54 -10.21
CA ALA A 15 6.83 -0.76 -9.08
C ALA A 15 6.94 0.76 -9.35
N GLY A 16 6.36 1.26 -10.45
CA GLY A 16 6.40 2.67 -10.82
C GLY A 16 5.73 3.60 -9.81
N CYS A 17 4.69 3.11 -9.13
CA CYS A 17 3.96 3.93 -8.15
C CYS A 17 4.81 4.18 -6.90
N GLN A 18 5.52 3.16 -6.43
CA GLN A 18 6.51 3.30 -5.36
C GLN A 18 7.67 4.22 -5.74
N PHE A 19 8.17 4.12 -6.98
CA PHE A 19 9.18 5.07 -7.47
C PHE A 19 8.66 6.50 -7.40
N GLN A 20 7.45 6.78 -7.87
CA GLN A 20 6.88 8.12 -7.83
C GLN A 20 6.70 8.63 -6.39
N PHE A 21 6.36 7.76 -5.43
CA PHE A 21 6.30 8.12 -4.01
C PHE A 21 7.66 8.56 -3.46
N PHE A 22 8.74 7.84 -3.78
CA PHE A 22 10.09 8.20 -3.34
C PHE A 22 10.71 9.34 -4.15
N PHE A 23 10.29 9.50 -5.40
CA PHE A 23 10.78 10.55 -6.30
C PHE A 23 9.86 11.77 -6.33
N PHE A 24 9.08 11.96 -5.27
CA PHE A 24 8.21 13.13 -5.06
C PHE A 24 9.03 14.39 -4.70
N GLN A 25 10.05 14.66 -5.53
CA GLN A 25 11.08 15.68 -5.48
C GLN A 25 11.04 16.61 -4.25
N GLU A 26 10.35 17.74 -4.35
CA GLU A 26 10.34 18.79 -3.33
C GLU A 26 9.54 18.42 -2.07
N HIS A 27 8.59 17.49 -2.18
CA HIS A 27 7.70 17.10 -1.10
C HIS A 27 8.10 15.79 -0.42
N VAL A 28 9.13 15.09 -0.89
CA VAL A 28 9.52 13.78 -0.37
C VAL A 28 9.91 13.87 1.11
N LEU A 29 10.67 14.89 1.49
CA LEU A 29 11.12 15.07 2.88
C LEU A 29 9.96 15.46 3.82
N GLU A 30 9.01 16.26 3.34
CA GLU A 30 7.79 16.62 4.07
C GLU A 30 6.92 15.38 4.29
N THR A 31 6.73 14.59 3.23
CA THR A 31 5.96 13.34 3.25
C THR A 31 6.58 12.33 4.21
N LEU A 32 7.89 12.08 4.11
CA LEU A 32 8.63 11.21 5.04
C LEU A 32 8.74 11.78 6.46
N GLY A 33 8.54 13.09 6.62
CA GLY A 33 8.43 13.76 7.91
C GLY A 33 7.16 13.38 8.69
N VAL A 34 6.06 13.09 7.98
CA VAL A 34 4.76 12.77 8.57
C VAL A 34 4.40 11.29 8.57
N VAL A 35 5.11 10.45 7.78
CA VAL A 35 4.92 8.99 7.77
C VAL A 35 6.08 8.24 8.41
N ASP A 36 5.76 7.09 9.01
CA ASP A 36 6.71 6.10 9.48
C ASP A 36 6.52 4.81 8.66
N ILE A 37 7.49 4.50 7.79
CA ILE A 37 7.38 3.36 6.87
C ILE A 37 7.74 2.08 7.63
N ILE A 38 6.71 1.34 8.04
CA ILE A 38 6.85 0.09 8.80
C ILE A 38 7.24 -1.08 7.89
N TYR A 39 6.77 -1.06 6.64
CA TYR A 39 7.09 -2.07 5.64
C TYR A 39 7.11 -1.48 4.24
N CYS A 40 8.23 -1.61 3.52
CA CYS A 40 8.32 -1.29 2.09
C CYS A 40 9.48 -2.06 1.45
N LYS A 41 9.18 -3.14 0.71
CA LYS A 41 10.22 -3.96 0.05
C LYS A 41 11.16 -3.19 -0.89
N MET A 42 10.71 -2.08 -1.48
CA MET A 42 11.55 -1.25 -2.35
C MET A 42 12.51 -0.37 -1.56
N GLY A 43 12.04 0.26 -0.48
CA GLY A 43 12.81 1.26 0.28
C GLY A 43 13.54 0.70 1.50
N THR A 44 13.15 -0.47 2.00
CA THR A 44 13.70 -1.05 3.23
C THR A 44 14.08 -2.53 3.03
N SER A 45 15.24 -2.92 3.56
CA SER A 45 15.66 -4.33 3.61
C SER A 45 14.97 -5.13 4.72
N GLY A 46 14.33 -4.45 5.68
CA GLY A 46 13.57 -5.01 6.78
C GLY A 46 12.13 -4.47 6.86
N GLY A 47 11.51 -4.60 8.03
CA GLY A 47 10.14 -4.18 8.30
C GLY A 47 9.28 -5.33 8.80
N VAL A 48 8.14 -5.00 9.43
CA VAL A 48 7.19 -5.99 9.94
C VAL A 48 6.01 -6.02 8.98
N LYS A 49 5.90 -7.10 8.20
CA LYS A 49 4.89 -7.25 7.14
C LYS A 49 3.47 -7.29 7.73
N GLU A 50 3.37 -7.69 8.99
CA GLU A 50 2.16 -7.84 9.78
C GLU A 50 1.83 -6.59 10.62
N GLY A 51 2.54 -5.47 10.47
CA GLY A 51 2.15 -4.21 11.11
C GLY A 51 2.36 -4.15 12.63
N PRO A 52 1.62 -3.27 13.37
CA PRO A 52 0.41 -2.58 12.95
C PRO A 52 0.64 -1.39 12.01
N PHE A 53 -0.32 -1.15 11.11
CA PHE A 53 -0.33 -0.08 10.13
C PHE A 53 -1.59 0.78 10.28
N GLU A 54 -1.46 2.09 10.16
CA GLU A 54 -2.60 3.02 10.10
C GLU A 54 -3.08 3.23 8.66
N VAL A 55 -2.14 3.21 7.70
CA VAL A 55 -2.42 3.34 6.26
C VAL A 55 -1.66 2.24 5.51
N ALA A 56 -2.28 1.68 4.47
CA ALA A 56 -1.64 0.71 3.60
C ALA A 56 -1.77 1.12 2.12
N LEU A 57 -0.64 1.23 1.43
CA LEU A 57 -0.58 1.44 0.00
C LEU A 57 -0.38 0.09 -0.69
N ILE A 58 -1.27 -0.26 -1.61
CA ILE A 58 -1.19 -1.51 -2.36
C ILE A 58 -0.96 -1.18 -3.82
N GLU A 59 0.22 -1.54 -4.31
CA GLU A 59 0.57 -1.35 -5.71
C GLU A 59 0.37 -2.62 -6.52
N GLY A 60 -0.31 -2.47 -7.66
CA GLY A 60 -0.51 -3.54 -8.63
C GLY A 60 -1.79 -4.32 -8.42
N ALA A 61 -2.07 -5.20 -9.39
CA ALA A 61 -3.23 -6.08 -9.35
C ALA A 61 -2.90 -7.36 -8.59
N ILE A 62 -3.92 -7.91 -7.93
CA ILE A 62 -3.89 -9.29 -7.46
C ILE A 62 -4.14 -10.18 -8.68
N THR A 63 -3.17 -11.02 -9.02
CA THR A 63 -3.24 -11.97 -10.15
C THR A 63 -3.13 -13.42 -9.69
N GLU A 64 -2.85 -13.67 -8.41
CA GLU A 64 -2.68 -15.01 -7.86
C GLU A 64 -3.44 -15.14 -6.53
N SER A 65 -4.01 -16.32 -6.27
CA SER A 65 -4.85 -16.58 -5.10
C SER A 65 -4.14 -16.33 -3.77
N TRP A 66 -2.84 -16.66 -3.66
CA TRP A 66 -2.06 -16.42 -2.44
C TRP A 66 -1.93 -14.92 -2.11
N GLN A 67 -2.06 -14.04 -3.10
CA GLN A 67 -2.04 -12.59 -2.88
C GLN A 67 -3.33 -12.11 -2.21
N VAL A 68 -4.48 -12.73 -2.50
CA VAL A 68 -5.75 -12.50 -1.78
C VAL A 68 -5.63 -12.97 -0.34
N ASP A 69 -5.11 -14.18 -0.13
CA ASP A 69 -4.90 -14.74 1.20
C ASP A 69 -3.95 -13.88 2.02
N PHE A 70 -2.88 -13.37 1.39
CA PHE A 70 -1.97 -12.48 2.05
C PHE A 70 -2.62 -11.13 2.39
N ASN A 71 -3.36 -10.53 1.44
CA ASN A 71 -4.04 -9.25 1.64
C ASN A 71 -5.08 -9.30 2.77
N SER A 72 -5.85 -10.39 2.86
CA SER A 72 -6.88 -10.58 3.89
C SER A 72 -6.32 -10.75 5.31
N ARG A 73 -5.06 -11.18 5.44
CA ARG A 73 -4.38 -11.37 6.72
C ARG A 73 -3.69 -10.12 7.25
N LEU A 74 -3.58 -9.07 6.42
CA LEU A 74 -3.00 -7.81 6.87
C LEU A 74 -3.90 -7.22 7.96
N PRO A 75 -3.35 -6.81 9.12
CA PRO A 75 -4.18 -6.31 10.23
C PRO A 75 -4.56 -4.87 9.95
N PHE A 76 -5.49 -4.72 9.02
CA PHE A 76 -5.99 -3.42 8.66
C PHE A 76 -6.97 -2.92 9.73
N HIS A 77 -6.71 -1.76 10.31
CA HIS A 77 -7.63 -1.10 11.22
C HIS A 77 -8.86 -0.57 10.47
N PRO A 78 -10.05 -0.56 11.08
CA PRO A 78 -11.21 0.14 10.53
C PRO A 78 -10.86 1.62 10.32
N GLY A 79 -10.91 2.10 9.06
CA GLY A 79 -10.45 3.44 8.65
C GLY A 79 -9.22 3.47 7.75
N GLN A 80 -8.66 2.30 7.42
CA GLN A 80 -7.51 2.19 6.53
C GLN A 80 -7.88 2.50 5.07
N ILE A 81 -7.23 3.50 4.49
CA ILE A 81 -7.38 3.85 3.07
C ILE A 81 -6.45 2.93 2.27
N ILE A 82 -7.02 2.12 1.37
CA ILE A 82 -6.26 1.34 0.40
C ILE A 82 -6.21 2.17 -0.89
N TYR A 83 -5.03 2.69 -1.20
CA TYR A 83 -4.77 3.27 -2.50
C TYR A 83 -4.27 2.19 -3.44
N GLY A 84 -5.09 1.86 -4.44
CA GLY A 84 -4.66 1.11 -5.62
C GLY A 84 -4.48 2.07 -6.79
N TYR A 85 -3.27 2.16 -7.35
CA TYR A 85 -3.02 2.94 -8.57
C TYR A 85 -2.67 1.99 -9.72
N ASN A 86 -3.45 2.05 -10.81
CA ASN A 86 -3.14 1.34 -12.05
C ASN A 86 -2.47 2.30 -13.03
N PHE A 87 -1.16 2.14 -13.21
CA PHE A 87 -0.35 2.99 -14.08
C PHE A 87 -0.73 2.86 -15.57
N PHE A 88 -1.24 1.71 -16.01
CA PHE A 88 -1.62 1.50 -17.41
C PHE A 88 -2.86 2.32 -17.81
N THR A 89 -3.73 2.64 -16.86
CA THR A 89 -5.01 3.31 -17.10
C THR A 89 -5.13 4.67 -16.41
N HIS A 90 -4.08 5.14 -15.72
CA HIS A 90 -4.10 6.35 -14.88
C HIS A 90 -5.30 6.36 -13.90
N THR A 91 -5.72 5.18 -13.44
CA THR A 91 -6.90 5.05 -12.58
C THR A 91 -6.45 4.98 -11.13
N PHE A 92 -6.87 5.98 -10.35
CA PHE A 92 -6.80 5.94 -8.90
C PHE A 92 -8.04 5.24 -8.38
N LEU A 93 -7.86 4.04 -7.82
CA LEU A 93 -8.89 3.37 -7.05
C LEU A 93 -8.65 3.71 -5.58
N LEU A 94 -9.33 4.75 -5.11
CA LEU A 94 -9.46 5.04 -3.69
C LEU A 94 -10.48 4.07 -3.12
N LEU A 95 -10.02 2.94 -2.57
CA LEU A 95 -10.90 2.04 -1.82
C LEU A 95 -10.85 2.44 -0.36
N CYS A 96 -11.77 3.33 0.02
CA CYS A 96 -12.07 3.65 1.39
C CYS A 96 -13.49 3.15 1.69
N GLU A 97 -13.67 1.85 1.92
CA GLU A 97 -14.81 1.40 2.71
C GLU A 97 -14.65 -0.01 3.28
N THR A 98 -14.78 -0.08 4.60
CA THR A 98 -14.90 -1.29 5.40
C THR A 98 -16.24 -1.96 5.12
N ARG A 99 -16.30 -2.96 4.23
CA ARG A 99 -17.20 -4.13 4.34
C ARG A 99 -17.03 -5.08 3.16
N SER A 100 -16.75 -6.35 3.50
CA SER A 100 -16.98 -7.53 2.65
C SER A 100 -16.28 -7.51 1.29
N TRP A 101 -15.03 -7.96 1.24
CA TRP A 101 -14.32 -8.20 -0.01
C TRP A 101 -14.69 -9.56 -0.60
N ASP A 102 -15.69 -9.59 -1.48
CA ASP A 102 -15.88 -10.71 -2.42
C ASP A 102 -14.84 -10.57 -3.54
N TRP A 103 -13.67 -11.18 -3.34
CA TRP A 103 -12.63 -11.26 -4.37
C TRP A 103 -13.06 -12.29 -5.44
N GLN A 104 -13.82 -11.85 -6.44
CA GLN A 104 -14.03 -12.65 -7.66
C GLN A 104 -12.75 -12.58 -8.51
N ILE A 105 -11.90 -13.59 -8.38
CA ILE A 105 -10.91 -13.94 -9.39
C ILE A 105 -11.61 -14.94 -10.31
N GLU A 106 -11.94 -14.51 -11.53
CA GLU A 106 -12.27 -15.43 -12.64
C GLU A 106 -10.98 -16.00 -13.26
#